data_AF-A0A7J2R5R1-F1
#
_entry.id   AF-A0A7J2R5R1-F1
#
_cell.length_a   1.000
_cell.length_b   1.000
_cell.length_c   1.000
_cell.angle_alpha   90.00
_cell.angle_beta   90.00
_cell.angle_gamma   90.00
#
_symmetry.space_group_name_H-M   'P 1'
#
loop_
_entity.id
_entity.type
_entity.pdbx_description
1 polymer ?
#
loop_
_entity_poly.entity_id
_entity_poly.type
_entity_poly.pdbx_seq_one_letter_code
_entity_poly.pdbx_strand_id
1 'polypeptide(L)'
;MESEGIIFKCSNHHTILHDEYYRLFGYLISWERIFSLPPEIIHILIRISVENLKRTKNLSIDKKKEIRRYIRKKLRKRYVVELVHGTYCPACGEFNTKEHLTAFHFNHENKKRKSINASDLYDLPCSKIVQILEKEREGYLCSNCHSVIHYDKYIPLLDKIFKDNNVVNKILEDYERVSKKFTVISNIKLIRDPLKTSKKNYDSLERYLTVIHEISKSGLVVITSALADYLKISISPVHNFFRNWGVFIRRYVNIIVGQGSSQSRYILTDEGKEIISLIYHFKNYYKSL
;
A
#
# COMPACT_ATOMS: atom_id res chain seq x y z
N MET A 1 2.63 22.81 -30.91
CA MET A 1 1.88 22.11 -29.84
C MET A 1 0.82 21.16 -30.40
N GLU A 2 -0.26 21.63 -31.04
CA GLU A 2 -1.23 20.70 -31.69
C GLU A 2 -0.62 19.96 -32.89
N SER A 3 0.20 20.66 -33.69
CA SER A 3 0.97 20.08 -34.81
C SER A 3 2.03 19.05 -34.37
N GLU A 4 2.36 18.99 -33.08
CA GLU A 4 3.33 18.06 -32.49
C GLU A 4 2.65 16.91 -31.74
N GLY A 5 1.31 16.83 -31.77
CA GLY A 5 0.54 15.80 -31.06
C GLY A 5 0.62 15.92 -29.54
N ILE A 6 0.94 17.10 -28.99
CA ILE A 6 1.06 17.31 -27.54
C ILE A 6 -0.32 17.27 -26.89
N ILE A 7 -0.54 16.28 -26.01
CA ILE A 7 -1.77 16.15 -25.22
C ILE A 7 -1.58 16.87 -23.88
N PHE A 8 -2.33 17.94 -23.67
CA PHE A 8 -2.38 18.62 -22.38
C PHE A 8 -3.08 17.73 -21.34
N LYS A 9 -2.43 17.57 -20.18
CA LYS A 9 -2.98 16.85 -19.04
C LYS A 9 -2.81 17.68 -17.79
N CYS A 10 -3.79 17.64 -16.89
CA CYS A 10 -3.64 18.28 -15.59
C CYS A 10 -2.53 17.60 -14.78
N SER A 11 -2.00 18.30 -13.77
CA SER A 11 -0.86 17.84 -12.97
C SER A 11 -1.12 16.45 -12.38
N ASN A 12 -2.32 16.22 -11.84
CA ASN A 12 -2.70 14.91 -11.29
C ASN A 12 -2.55 13.76 -12.29
N HIS A 13 -3.11 13.91 -13.50
CA HIS A 13 -3.04 12.88 -14.54
C HIS A 13 -1.61 12.70 -15.06
N HIS A 14 -0.84 13.79 -15.15
CA HIS A 14 0.56 13.73 -15.54
C HIS A 14 1.39 12.92 -14.52
N THR A 15 1.25 13.19 -13.23
CA THR A 15 1.95 12.45 -12.15
C THR A 15 1.64 10.94 -12.19
N ILE A 16 0.39 10.56 -12.46
CA ILE A 16 -0.01 9.14 -12.53
C ILE A 16 0.65 8.43 -13.72
N LEU A 17 0.73 9.09 -14.88
CA LEU A 17 1.32 8.50 -16.09
C LEU A 17 2.79 8.17 -15.93
N HIS A 18 3.52 9.04 -15.22
CA HIS A 18 4.95 8.92 -15.00
C HIS A 18 5.33 8.04 -13.80
N ASP A 19 4.37 7.68 -12.93
CA ASP A 19 4.64 6.76 -11.82
C ASP A 19 4.52 5.29 -12.27
N GLU A 20 5.59 4.78 -12.90
CA GLU A 20 5.63 3.44 -13.50
C GLU A 20 5.22 2.34 -12.51
N TYR A 21 5.78 2.33 -11.30
CA TYR A 21 5.47 1.28 -10.33
C TYR A 21 4.05 1.38 -9.79
N TYR A 22 3.45 2.59 -9.70
CA TYR A 22 2.04 2.69 -9.34
C TYR A 22 1.16 2.12 -10.45
N ARG A 23 1.49 2.37 -11.73
CA ARG A 23 0.76 1.78 -12.85
C ARG A 23 0.85 0.26 -12.86
N LEU A 24 2.03 -0.29 -12.56
CA LEU A 24 2.22 -1.74 -12.51
C LEU A 24 1.53 -2.36 -11.29
N PHE A 25 1.62 -1.75 -10.11
CA PHE A 25 1.16 -2.36 -8.85
C PHE A 25 -0.10 -1.70 -8.25
N GLY A 26 -0.78 -0.83 -9.00
CA GLY A 26 -1.93 -0.06 -8.56
C GLY A 26 -3.08 -0.95 -8.10
N TYR A 27 -3.31 -2.08 -8.77
CA TYR A 27 -4.33 -3.06 -8.38
C TYR A 27 -4.15 -3.57 -6.93
N LEU A 28 -2.93 -3.95 -6.54
CA LEU A 28 -2.62 -4.33 -5.16
C LEU A 28 -2.72 -3.13 -4.19
N ILE A 29 -2.14 -1.99 -4.55
CA ILE A 29 -2.09 -0.80 -3.69
C ILE A 29 -3.50 -0.30 -3.36
N SER A 30 -4.40 -0.41 -4.34
CA SER A 30 -5.77 0.07 -4.29
C SER A 30 -6.78 -1.02 -3.94
N TRP A 31 -6.31 -2.21 -3.55
CA TRP A 31 -7.16 -3.31 -3.11
C TRP A 31 -7.94 -2.90 -1.85
N GLU A 32 -9.26 -3.04 -1.89
CA GLU A 32 -10.18 -2.49 -0.88
C GLU A 32 -9.90 -3.08 0.51
N ARG A 33 -9.70 -4.39 0.58
CA ARG A 33 -9.52 -5.13 1.84
C ARG A 33 -8.08 -5.17 2.33
N ILE A 34 -7.14 -4.45 1.70
CA ILE A 34 -5.70 -4.60 1.99
C ILE A 34 -5.37 -4.37 3.47
N PHE A 35 -5.98 -3.35 4.11
CA PHE A 35 -5.71 -3.03 5.51
C PHE A 35 -6.54 -3.84 6.52
N SER A 36 -7.46 -4.68 6.06
CA SER A 36 -8.11 -5.70 6.91
C SER A 36 -7.26 -6.95 7.09
N LEU A 37 -6.24 -7.14 6.25
CA LEU A 37 -5.34 -8.28 6.32
C LEU A 37 -4.28 -8.08 7.40
N PRO A 38 -3.82 -9.15 8.05
CA PRO A 38 -2.65 -9.07 8.92
C PRO A 38 -1.40 -8.65 8.13
N PRO A 39 -0.47 -7.92 8.77
CA PRO A 39 0.70 -7.36 8.10
C PRO A 39 1.51 -8.44 7.38
N GLU A 40 1.70 -9.62 7.98
CA GLU A 40 2.42 -10.74 7.36
C GLU A 40 1.81 -11.15 6.02
N ILE A 41 0.48 -11.15 5.89
CA ILE A 41 -0.22 -11.46 4.64
C ILE A 41 -0.03 -10.33 3.63
N ILE A 42 -0.11 -9.07 4.03
CA ILE A 42 0.14 -7.93 3.12
C ILE A 42 1.55 -8.03 2.53
N HIS A 43 2.56 -8.34 3.34
CA HIS A 43 3.94 -8.51 2.86
C HIS A 43 4.10 -9.70 1.90
N ILE A 44 3.39 -10.81 2.14
CA ILE A 44 3.30 -11.95 1.21
C ILE A 44 2.72 -11.50 -0.14
N LEU A 45 1.58 -10.81 -0.14
CA LEU A 45 0.95 -10.34 -1.39
C LEU A 45 1.84 -9.38 -2.17
N ILE A 46 2.53 -8.47 -1.48
CA ILE A 46 3.53 -7.58 -2.09
C ILE A 46 4.65 -8.40 -2.75
N ARG A 47 5.19 -9.41 -2.07
CA ARG A 47 6.24 -10.26 -2.63
C ARG A 47 5.76 -11.01 -3.88
N ILE A 48 4.64 -11.72 -3.77
CA ILE A 48 4.04 -12.50 -4.86
C ILE A 48 3.83 -11.61 -6.09
N SER A 49 3.28 -10.43 -5.89
CA SER A 49 3.00 -9.48 -6.98
C SER A 49 4.27 -9.09 -7.73
N VAL A 50 5.34 -8.75 -7.01
CA VAL A 50 6.64 -8.36 -7.60
C VAL A 50 7.36 -9.55 -8.24
N GLU A 51 7.22 -10.76 -7.69
CA GLU A 51 7.91 -11.95 -8.20
C GLU A 51 7.23 -12.58 -9.42
N ASN A 52 5.94 -12.34 -9.62
CA ASN A 52 5.19 -12.97 -10.71
C ASN A 52 4.95 -12.05 -11.92
N LEU A 53 5.09 -10.73 -11.76
CA LEU A 53 4.98 -9.80 -12.88
C LEU A 53 6.13 -9.97 -13.88
N LYS A 54 5.82 -10.14 -15.18
CA LYS A 54 6.83 -10.41 -16.23
C LYS A 54 7.97 -9.40 -16.26
N ARG A 55 7.67 -8.12 -16.03
CA ARG A 55 8.64 -7.02 -16.01
C ARG A 55 9.59 -7.06 -14.81
N THR A 56 9.18 -7.63 -13.68
CA THR A 56 9.95 -7.58 -12.43
C THR A 56 10.48 -8.94 -11.96
N LYS A 57 9.94 -10.05 -12.48
CA LYS A 57 10.30 -11.42 -12.06
C LYS A 57 11.78 -11.77 -12.25
N ASN A 58 12.44 -11.20 -13.26
CA ASN A 58 13.84 -11.48 -13.58
C ASN A 58 14.81 -10.41 -13.06
N LEU A 59 14.30 -9.39 -12.35
CA LEU A 59 15.16 -8.37 -11.75
C LEU A 59 15.99 -8.95 -10.61
N SER A 60 17.10 -8.28 -10.30
CA SER A 60 17.94 -8.60 -9.15
C SER A 60 17.16 -8.51 -7.84
N ILE A 61 17.67 -9.21 -6.83
CA ILE A 61 17.07 -9.23 -5.49
C ILE A 61 16.93 -7.81 -4.93
N ASP A 62 17.94 -6.95 -5.13
CA ASP A 62 17.92 -5.59 -4.60
C ASP A 62 16.92 -4.70 -5.34
N LYS A 63 16.78 -4.85 -6.66
CA LYS A 63 15.72 -4.16 -7.40
C LYS A 63 14.32 -4.60 -6.97
N LYS A 64 14.12 -5.90 -6.72
CA LYS A 64 12.86 -6.38 -6.14
C LYS A 64 12.61 -5.80 -4.74
N LYS A 65 13.64 -5.70 -3.88
CA LYS A 65 13.52 -5.05 -2.57
C LYS A 65 13.12 -3.58 -2.68
N GLU A 66 13.72 -2.84 -3.62
CA GLU A 66 13.38 -1.44 -3.89
C GLU A 66 11.90 -1.29 -4.30
N ILE A 67 11.41 -2.12 -5.21
CA ILE A 67 10.01 -2.12 -5.66
C ILE A 67 9.07 -2.45 -4.49
N ARG A 68 9.39 -3.48 -3.69
CA ARG A 68 8.58 -3.81 -2.50
C ARG A 68 8.57 -2.66 -1.49
N ARG A 69 9.70 -1.96 -1.30
CA ARG A 69 9.76 -0.76 -0.44
C ARG A 69 8.86 0.33 -0.99
N TYR A 70 8.90 0.58 -2.29
CA TYR A 70 8.02 1.54 -2.96
C TYR A 70 6.53 1.22 -2.72
N ILE A 71 6.11 -0.04 -2.92
CA ILE A 71 4.71 -0.45 -2.71
C ILE A 71 4.29 -0.19 -1.25
N ARG A 72 5.15 -0.55 -0.28
CA ARG A 72 4.89 -0.26 1.14
C ARG A 72 4.76 1.24 1.43
N LYS A 73 5.59 2.09 0.82
CA LYS A 73 5.47 3.55 0.95
C LYS A 73 4.10 4.04 0.46
N LYS A 74 3.63 3.54 -0.69
CA LYS A 74 2.31 3.89 -1.22
C LYS A 74 1.17 3.39 -0.33
N LEU A 75 1.26 2.16 0.19
CA LEU A 75 0.26 1.65 1.16
C LEU A 75 0.22 2.49 2.44
N ARG A 76 1.38 2.92 2.98
CA ARG A 76 1.41 3.84 4.14
C ARG A 76 0.78 5.18 3.81
N LYS A 77 1.12 5.76 2.66
CA LYS A 77 0.51 6.99 2.16
C LYS A 77 -1.01 6.86 2.08
N ARG A 78 -1.51 5.81 1.43
CA ARG A 78 -2.95 5.54 1.31
C ARG A 78 -3.62 5.47 2.67
N TYR A 79 -3.07 4.66 3.57
CA TYR A 79 -3.63 4.49 4.91
C TYR A 79 -3.70 5.81 5.68
N VAL A 80 -2.65 6.62 5.65
CA VAL A 80 -2.63 7.92 6.32
C VAL A 80 -3.62 8.89 5.66
N VAL A 81 -3.62 9.04 4.34
CA VAL A 81 -4.57 9.93 3.64
C VAL A 81 -6.01 9.56 3.97
N GLU A 82 -6.37 8.28 3.79
CA GLU A 82 -7.73 7.80 3.98
C GLU A 82 -8.22 7.93 5.42
N LEU A 83 -7.31 7.74 6.39
CA LEU A 83 -7.64 7.90 7.81
C LEU A 83 -7.96 9.37 8.16
N VAL A 84 -7.26 10.33 7.57
CA VAL A 84 -7.39 11.75 7.94
C VAL A 84 -8.45 12.47 7.11
N HIS A 85 -8.40 12.32 5.79
CA HIS A 85 -9.18 13.14 4.87
C HIS A 85 -10.22 12.33 4.08
N GLY A 86 -10.33 11.03 4.35
CA GLY A 86 -11.17 10.12 3.57
C GLY A 86 -10.57 9.80 2.21
N THR A 87 -11.39 9.23 1.33
CA THR A 87 -10.94 8.68 0.05
C THR A 87 -10.81 9.71 -1.07
N TYR A 88 -11.19 10.97 -0.84
CA TYR A 88 -11.20 12.03 -1.86
C TYR A 88 -10.40 13.24 -1.41
N CYS A 89 -9.94 14.05 -2.38
CA CYS A 89 -9.35 15.35 -2.09
C CYS A 89 -10.33 16.23 -1.31
N PRO A 90 -9.98 16.72 -0.10
CA PRO A 90 -10.90 17.48 0.73
C PRO A 90 -11.30 18.83 0.10
N ALA A 91 -10.46 19.38 -0.78
CA ALA A 91 -10.72 20.65 -1.45
C ALA A 91 -11.66 20.53 -2.66
N CYS A 92 -11.38 19.63 -3.61
CA CYS A 92 -12.18 19.51 -4.84
C CYS A 92 -13.20 18.38 -4.83
N GLY A 93 -13.00 17.32 -4.05
CA GLY A 93 -13.88 16.14 -4.06
C GLY A 93 -13.77 15.27 -5.32
N GLU A 94 -12.93 15.62 -6.31
CA GLU A 94 -12.86 14.92 -7.60
C GLU A 94 -11.87 13.76 -7.62
N PHE A 95 -10.69 13.95 -7.04
CA PHE A 95 -9.60 12.97 -7.12
C PHE A 95 -9.64 12.04 -5.92
N ASN A 96 -9.68 10.74 -6.16
CA ASN A 96 -9.75 9.71 -5.13
C ASN A 96 -8.41 8.98 -4.90
N THR A 97 -8.21 8.44 -3.70
CA THR A 97 -6.99 7.70 -3.29
C THR A 97 -6.83 6.34 -3.98
N LYS A 98 -7.89 5.77 -4.56
CA LYS A 98 -7.85 4.48 -5.27
C LYS A 98 -7.17 4.59 -6.63
N GLU A 99 -7.42 5.68 -7.35
CA GLU A 99 -6.94 5.89 -8.71
C GLU A 99 -5.82 6.93 -8.78
N HIS A 100 -5.84 7.90 -7.86
CA HIS A 100 -5.02 9.11 -7.95
C HIS A 100 -4.07 9.26 -6.76
N LEU A 101 -3.76 8.21 -6.00
CA LEU A 101 -2.92 8.28 -4.80
C LEU A 101 -1.60 9.02 -5.02
N THR A 102 -0.99 8.82 -6.18
CA THR A 102 0.31 9.42 -6.52
C THR A 102 0.23 10.94 -6.64
N ALA A 103 -0.93 11.45 -7.07
CA ALA A 103 -1.22 12.87 -7.21
C ALA A 103 -1.54 13.56 -5.87
N PHE A 104 -1.61 12.86 -4.73
CA PHE A 104 -1.77 13.53 -3.44
C PHE A 104 -0.45 14.08 -2.93
N HIS A 105 -0.39 15.35 -2.56
CA HIS A 105 0.77 15.99 -1.94
C HIS A 105 0.41 16.52 -0.58
N PHE A 106 1.43 16.60 0.27
CA PHE A 106 1.33 17.34 1.50
C PHE A 106 1.54 18.82 1.24
N ASN A 107 0.67 19.63 1.83
CA ASN A 107 0.83 21.07 1.89
C ASN A 107 1.17 21.49 3.33
N HIS A 108 2.27 22.22 3.49
CA HIS A 108 2.60 22.90 4.74
C HIS A 108 1.78 24.18 4.85
N GLU A 109 1.09 24.38 5.98
CA GLU A 109 0.54 25.70 6.33
C GLU A 109 1.69 26.72 6.52
N ASN A 110 2.84 26.28 7.05
CA ASN A 110 4.03 27.11 7.18
C ASN A 110 5.30 26.32 6.82
N LYS A 111 5.96 26.72 5.72
CA LYS A 111 7.19 26.08 5.21
C LYS A 111 8.34 26.01 6.22
N LYS A 112 8.39 26.91 7.21
CA LYS A 112 9.43 26.93 8.25
C LYS A 112 9.31 25.77 9.25
N ARG A 113 8.16 25.08 9.31
CA ARG A 113 7.94 23.94 10.23
C ARG A 113 8.43 22.62 9.66
N LYS A 114 8.82 22.58 8.39
CA LYS A 114 9.24 21.35 7.71
C LYS A 114 10.46 20.74 8.38
N SER A 115 10.34 19.52 8.88
CA SER A 115 11.43 18.80 9.55
C SER A 115 11.94 17.58 8.77
N ILE A 116 11.16 17.08 7.81
CA ILE A 116 11.52 15.91 7.00
C ILE A 116 11.09 16.06 5.53
N ASN A 117 11.79 15.38 4.63
CA ASN A 117 11.36 15.27 3.24
C ASN A 117 10.25 14.23 3.07
N ALA A 118 9.31 14.51 2.15
CA ALA A 118 8.19 13.62 1.87
C ALA A 118 8.62 12.21 1.41
N SER A 119 9.76 12.08 0.72
CA SER A 119 10.32 10.79 0.31
C SER A 119 10.67 9.89 1.49
N ASP A 120 11.18 10.49 2.56
CA ASP A 120 11.75 9.82 3.72
C ASP A 120 10.68 9.58 4.78
N LEU A 121 9.69 10.48 4.83
CA LEU A 121 8.52 10.36 5.70
C LEU A 121 7.85 8.99 5.57
N TYR A 122 7.61 8.51 4.35
CA TYR A 122 6.93 7.22 4.13
C TYR A 122 7.80 5.99 4.40
N ASP A 123 9.09 6.14 4.74
CA ASP A 123 9.89 5.03 5.28
C ASP A 123 9.52 4.72 6.74
N LEU A 124 8.96 5.70 7.46
CA LEU A 124 8.57 5.60 8.87
C LEU A 124 7.28 4.77 9.07
N PRO A 125 7.01 4.28 10.29
CA PRO A 125 5.70 3.76 10.68
C PRO A 125 4.59 4.81 10.52
N CYS A 126 3.37 4.38 10.21
CA CYS A 126 2.22 5.28 10.02
C CYS A 126 1.96 6.14 11.26
N SER A 127 2.12 5.57 12.45
CA SER A 127 2.01 6.29 13.72
C SER A 127 2.98 7.46 13.83
N LYS A 128 4.23 7.28 13.36
CA LYS A 128 5.25 8.34 13.33
C LYS A 128 5.00 9.35 12.22
N ILE A 129 4.53 8.90 11.06
CA ILE A 129 4.15 9.79 9.96
C ILE A 129 3.13 10.82 10.46
N VAL A 130 2.03 10.36 11.05
CA VAL A 130 0.99 11.27 11.55
C VAL A 130 1.47 12.21 12.65
N GLN A 131 2.29 11.73 13.59
CA GLN A 131 2.87 12.60 14.64
C GLN A 131 3.69 13.77 14.05
N ILE A 132 4.48 13.48 13.00
CA ILE A 132 5.27 14.52 12.32
C ILE A 132 4.32 15.50 11.60
N LEU A 133 3.38 14.99 10.82
CA LEU A 133 2.46 15.81 10.03
C LEU A 133 1.58 16.73 10.88
N GLU A 134 1.10 16.23 12.01
CA GLU A 134 0.34 17.02 12.99
C GLU A 134 1.19 18.16 13.56
N LYS A 135 2.43 17.86 13.95
CA LYS A 135 3.38 18.86 14.46
C LYS A 135 3.72 19.91 13.39
N GLU A 136 3.87 19.49 12.14
CA GLU A 136 4.17 20.37 11.01
C GLU A 136 2.94 21.15 10.50
N ARG A 137 1.73 20.84 11.03
CA ARG A 137 0.44 21.37 10.56
C ARG A 137 0.26 21.19 9.05
N GLU A 138 0.53 19.97 8.59
CA GLU A 138 0.34 19.59 7.19
C GLU A 138 -1.09 19.13 6.92
N GLY A 139 -1.55 19.29 5.68
CA GLY A 139 -2.77 18.67 5.17
C GLY A 139 -2.55 18.04 3.80
N TYR A 140 -3.44 17.15 3.38
CA TYR A 140 -3.35 16.53 2.05
C TYR A 140 -4.24 17.22 1.01
N LEU A 141 -3.70 17.38 -0.19
CA LEU A 141 -4.41 17.86 -1.37
C LEU A 141 -3.97 17.07 -2.61
N CYS A 142 -4.81 17.03 -3.65
CA CYS A 142 -4.32 16.61 -4.97
C CYS A 142 -3.35 17.66 -5.55
N SER A 143 -2.48 17.29 -6.48
CA SER A 143 -1.47 18.16 -7.09
C SER A 143 -2.07 19.44 -7.66
N ASN A 144 -3.24 19.35 -8.31
CA ASN A 144 -3.94 20.52 -8.84
C ASN A 144 -4.32 21.51 -7.71
N CYS A 145 -5.03 21.05 -6.66
CA CYS A 145 -5.40 21.90 -5.52
C CYS A 145 -4.17 22.39 -4.75
N HIS A 146 -3.14 21.55 -4.63
CA HIS A 146 -1.88 21.94 -4.02
C HIS A 146 -1.25 23.11 -4.78
N SER A 147 -1.18 23.04 -6.12
CA SER A 147 -0.69 24.14 -6.96
C SER A 147 -1.49 25.42 -6.78
N VAL A 148 -2.82 25.33 -6.70
CA VAL A 148 -3.70 26.48 -6.47
C VAL A 148 -3.36 27.21 -5.18
N ILE A 149 -3.09 26.51 -4.06
CA ILE A 149 -2.71 27.18 -2.81
C ILE A 149 -1.41 27.99 -2.94
N HIS A 150 -0.45 27.55 -3.76
CA HIS A 150 0.79 28.28 -4.00
C HIS A 150 0.64 29.42 -5.05
N TYR A 151 -0.59 29.74 -5.47
CA TYR A 151 -0.88 30.89 -6.31
C TYR A 151 -0.95 32.21 -5.53
N ASP A 152 -0.98 32.16 -4.19
CA ASP A 152 -0.98 33.31 -3.29
C ASP A 152 -0.01 34.44 -3.72
N LYS A 153 1.22 34.07 -4.10
CA LYS A 153 2.26 35.01 -4.56
C LYS A 153 2.00 35.64 -5.93
N TYR A 154 1.12 35.04 -6.74
CA TYR A 154 0.74 35.51 -8.07
C TYR A 154 -0.59 36.26 -8.07
N ILE A 155 -1.43 36.11 -7.03
CA ILE A 155 -2.71 36.82 -6.90
C ILE A 155 -2.57 38.33 -7.14
N PRO A 156 -1.57 39.04 -6.55
CA PRO A 156 -1.39 40.48 -6.79
C PRO A 156 -0.99 40.85 -8.23
N LEU A 157 -0.68 39.87 -9.07
CA LEU A 157 -0.24 40.05 -10.46
C LEU A 157 -1.31 39.63 -11.48
N LEU A 158 -2.45 39.09 -11.05
CA LEU A 158 -3.45 38.54 -11.97
C LEU A 158 -3.94 39.56 -12.99
N ASP A 159 -4.25 40.79 -12.55
CA ASP A 159 -4.70 41.88 -13.43
C ASP A 159 -3.62 42.35 -14.42
N LYS A 160 -2.34 42.02 -14.16
CA LYS A 160 -1.22 42.30 -15.08
C LYS A 160 -1.00 41.16 -16.07
N ILE A 161 -1.37 39.93 -15.71
CA ILE A 161 -1.17 38.72 -16.50
C ILE A 161 -2.35 38.49 -17.45
N PHE A 162 -3.58 38.68 -16.95
CA PHE A 162 -4.81 38.41 -17.69
C PHE A 162 -5.57 39.72 -17.94
N LYS A 163 -5.95 39.93 -19.20
CA LYS A 163 -6.81 41.07 -19.59
C LYS A 163 -8.30 40.80 -19.37
N ASP A 164 -8.68 39.53 -19.23
CA ASP A 164 -10.07 39.11 -19.04
C ASP A 164 -10.40 38.98 -17.54
N ASN A 165 -11.23 39.90 -17.04
CA ASN A 165 -11.68 39.92 -15.65
C ASN A 165 -12.45 38.64 -15.26
N ASN A 166 -13.11 37.96 -16.20
CA ASN A 166 -13.79 36.70 -15.90
C ASN A 166 -12.79 35.59 -15.57
N VAL A 167 -11.62 35.58 -16.24
CA VAL A 167 -10.54 34.64 -15.93
C VAL A 167 -9.94 34.93 -14.57
N VAL A 168 -9.69 36.21 -14.26
CA VAL A 168 -9.19 36.64 -12.95
C VAL A 168 -10.14 36.20 -11.84
N ASN A 169 -11.44 36.50 -11.97
CA ASN A 169 -12.45 36.13 -10.97
C ASN A 169 -12.51 34.61 -10.75
N LYS A 170 -12.48 33.80 -11.83
CA LYS A 170 -12.46 32.34 -11.71
C LYS A 170 -11.23 31.82 -10.96
N ILE A 171 -10.06 32.42 -11.18
CA ILE A 171 -8.83 32.03 -10.47
C ILE A 171 -8.94 32.38 -8.98
N LEU A 172 -9.46 33.56 -8.66
CA LEU A 172 -9.67 34.00 -7.27
C LEU A 172 -10.69 33.11 -6.55
N GLU A 173 -11.83 32.85 -7.18
CA GLU A 173 -12.86 31.94 -6.66
C GLU A 173 -12.30 30.54 -6.40
N ASP A 174 -11.49 30.00 -7.33
CA ASP A 174 -10.87 28.69 -7.16
C ASP A 174 -9.85 28.67 -6.01
N TYR A 175 -9.02 29.72 -5.90
CA TYR A 175 -8.09 29.90 -4.80
C TYR A 175 -8.80 29.97 -3.44
N GLU A 176 -9.84 30.79 -3.32
CA GLU A 176 -10.61 30.93 -2.08
C GLU A 176 -11.30 29.61 -1.70
N ARG A 177 -11.92 28.95 -2.68
CA ARG A 177 -12.57 27.65 -2.50
C ARG A 177 -11.61 26.60 -1.99
N VAL A 178 -10.42 26.49 -2.58
CA VAL A 178 -9.40 25.52 -2.17
C VAL A 178 -8.84 25.88 -0.79
N SER A 179 -8.48 27.14 -0.56
CA SER A 179 -7.91 27.62 0.70
C SER A 179 -8.87 27.42 1.88
N LYS A 180 -10.16 27.72 1.69
CA LYS A 180 -11.20 27.54 2.72
C LYS A 180 -11.43 26.07 3.10
N LYS A 181 -11.27 25.16 2.14
CA LYS A 181 -11.45 23.71 2.34
C LYS A 181 -10.17 22.98 2.74
N PHE A 182 -9.03 23.67 2.76
CA PHE A 182 -7.78 23.07 3.22
C PHE A 182 -7.85 22.83 4.73
N THR A 183 -7.75 21.56 5.11
CA THR A 183 -7.76 21.14 6.51
C THR A 183 -6.40 20.57 6.88
N VAL A 184 -5.83 21.04 7.99
CA VAL A 184 -4.61 20.46 8.56
C VAL A 184 -4.94 19.22 9.39
N ILE A 185 -3.98 18.30 9.45
CA ILE A 185 -4.02 17.11 10.30
C ILE A 185 -4.07 17.54 11.77
N SER A 186 -5.05 17.04 12.52
CA SER A 186 -5.15 17.26 13.98
C SER A 186 -5.91 16.13 14.69
N ASN A 187 -5.59 15.92 15.97
CA ASN A 187 -6.31 15.08 16.93
C ASN A 187 -6.40 13.58 16.58
N ILE A 188 -5.37 13.00 15.96
CA ILE A 188 -5.38 11.58 15.58
C ILE A 188 -4.90 10.72 16.75
N LYS A 189 -5.83 10.36 17.63
CA LYS A 189 -5.55 9.56 18.84
C LYS A 189 -5.37 8.06 18.58
N LEU A 190 -5.81 7.54 17.43
CA LEU A 190 -5.92 6.09 17.18
C LEU A 190 -5.39 5.64 15.81
N ILE A 191 -4.14 5.98 15.49
CA ILE A 191 -3.47 5.45 14.31
C ILE A 191 -2.74 4.12 14.61
N ARG A 192 -2.99 3.10 13.79
CA ARG A 192 -2.28 1.82 13.84
C ARG A 192 -1.14 1.78 12.83
N ASP A 193 -0.26 0.79 12.95
CA ASP A 193 0.79 0.51 11.97
C ASP A 193 0.44 -0.75 11.15
N PRO A 194 -0.37 -0.65 10.08
CA PRO A 194 -0.94 -1.82 9.38
C PRO A 194 0.10 -2.68 8.66
N LEU A 195 1.33 -2.18 8.48
CA LEU A 195 2.43 -2.91 7.83
C LEU A 195 3.50 -3.37 8.83
N LYS A 196 3.32 -3.13 10.13
CA LYS A 196 4.27 -3.54 11.18
C LYS A 196 4.06 -5.02 11.49
N THR A 197 4.98 -5.86 11.05
CA THR A 197 4.90 -7.30 11.30
C THR A 197 5.29 -7.63 12.74
N SER A 198 4.63 -8.64 13.31
CA SER A 198 4.97 -9.22 14.62
C SER A 198 6.03 -10.31 14.49
N LYS A 199 6.08 -10.96 13.32
CA LYS A 199 7.04 -12.03 12.99
C LYS A 199 7.92 -11.60 11.82
N LYS A 200 9.14 -12.14 11.81
CA LYS A 200 10.07 -12.09 10.67
C LYS A 200 9.90 -13.40 9.88
N ASN A 201 10.26 -13.42 8.59
CA ASN A 201 10.23 -14.60 7.71
C ASN A 201 8.82 -15.10 7.28
N TYR A 202 8.01 -14.21 6.71
CA TYR A 202 6.70 -14.54 6.12
C TYR A 202 6.78 -15.40 4.84
N ASP A 203 7.96 -15.53 4.23
CA ASP A 203 8.17 -16.43 3.08
C ASP A 203 7.91 -17.88 3.46
N SER A 204 8.30 -18.25 4.69
CA SER A 204 8.01 -19.57 5.23
C SER A 204 6.50 -19.78 5.41
N LEU A 205 5.78 -18.75 5.87
CA LEU A 205 4.32 -18.83 6.05
C LEU A 205 3.60 -19.15 4.74
N GLU A 206 3.86 -18.38 3.68
CA GLU A 206 3.28 -18.64 2.37
C GLU A 206 3.58 -20.06 1.89
N ARG A 207 4.85 -20.50 2.03
CA ARG A 207 5.29 -21.82 1.58
C ARG A 207 4.53 -22.93 2.30
N TYR A 208 4.43 -22.89 3.63
CA TYR A 208 3.69 -23.91 4.38
C TYR A 208 2.20 -23.89 4.06
N LEU A 209 1.55 -22.72 4.00
CA LEU A 209 0.12 -22.65 3.65
C LEU A 209 -0.13 -23.26 2.25
N THR A 210 0.72 -22.93 1.28
CA THR A 210 0.62 -23.43 -0.10
C THR A 210 0.79 -24.94 -0.15
N VAL A 211 1.78 -25.49 0.54
CA VAL A 211 2.03 -26.94 0.57
C VAL A 211 0.89 -27.69 1.25
N ILE A 212 0.35 -27.18 2.37
CA ILE A 212 -0.82 -27.78 3.01
C ILE A 212 -1.99 -27.83 2.01
N HIS A 213 -2.22 -26.75 1.27
CA HIS A 213 -3.26 -26.71 0.24
C HIS A 213 -3.02 -27.75 -0.87
N GLU A 214 -1.80 -27.84 -1.41
CA GLU A 214 -1.46 -28.73 -2.52
C GLU A 214 -1.57 -30.21 -2.15
N ILE A 215 -1.07 -30.59 -0.97
CA ILE A 215 -1.21 -31.96 -0.45
C ILE A 215 -2.69 -32.28 -0.22
N SER A 216 -3.43 -31.36 0.43
CA SER A 216 -4.87 -31.55 0.69
C SER A 216 -5.69 -31.68 -0.61
N LYS A 217 -5.36 -30.91 -1.66
CA LYS A 217 -6.04 -30.99 -2.97
C LYS A 217 -5.80 -32.32 -3.67
N SER A 218 -4.70 -33.00 -3.35
CA SER A 218 -4.36 -34.33 -3.87
C SER A 218 -5.10 -35.47 -3.15
N GLY A 219 -6.00 -35.14 -2.21
CA GLY A 219 -6.74 -36.12 -1.40
C GLY A 219 -5.92 -36.77 -0.28
N LEU A 220 -4.68 -36.32 -0.07
CA LEU A 220 -3.79 -36.87 0.94
C LEU A 220 -3.97 -36.16 2.30
N VAL A 221 -3.78 -36.92 3.38
CA VAL A 221 -3.75 -36.36 4.73
C VAL A 221 -2.46 -35.57 4.93
N VAL A 222 -2.59 -34.30 5.33
CA VAL A 222 -1.42 -33.44 5.57
C VAL A 222 -0.85 -33.73 6.96
N ILE A 223 0.22 -34.51 7.01
CA ILE A 223 0.96 -34.86 8.23
C ILE A 223 2.38 -34.28 8.22
N THR A 224 3.06 -34.32 9.36
CA THR A 224 4.41 -33.75 9.51
C THR A 224 5.41 -34.32 8.51
N SER A 225 5.45 -35.64 8.30
CA SER A 225 6.38 -36.22 7.30
C SER A 225 6.02 -35.81 5.89
N ALA A 226 4.73 -35.79 5.54
CA ALA A 226 4.29 -35.34 4.21
C ALA A 226 4.71 -33.88 3.93
N LEU A 227 4.63 -32.98 4.92
CA LEU A 227 5.15 -31.63 4.80
C LEU A 227 6.69 -31.61 4.64
N ALA A 228 7.41 -32.39 5.43
CA ALA A 228 8.86 -32.48 5.39
C ALA A 228 9.36 -32.99 4.02
N ASP A 229 8.74 -34.06 3.52
CA ASP A 229 9.02 -34.70 2.23
C ASP A 229 8.76 -33.73 1.08
N TYR A 230 7.59 -33.08 1.07
CA TYR A 230 7.24 -32.11 0.02
C TYR A 230 8.20 -30.92 0.00
N LEU A 231 8.61 -30.44 1.18
CA LEU A 231 9.51 -29.31 1.33
C LEU A 231 10.99 -29.67 1.16
N LYS A 232 11.32 -30.98 1.09
CA LYS A 232 12.69 -31.52 1.06
C LYS A 232 13.53 -31.06 2.26
N ILE A 233 12.96 -31.15 3.46
CA ILE A 233 13.61 -30.79 4.72
C ILE A 233 13.38 -31.90 5.76
N SER A 234 14.11 -31.87 6.87
CA SER A 234 13.83 -32.78 7.98
C SER A 234 12.56 -32.38 8.75
N ILE A 235 12.05 -33.32 9.55
CA ILE A 235 10.84 -33.14 10.37
C ILE A 235 10.99 -32.01 11.41
N SER A 236 12.20 -31.84 11.99
CA SER A 236 12.46 -30.85 13.05
C SER A 236 12.15 -29.40 12.62
N PRO A 237 12.60 -28.91 11.45
CA PRO A 237 12.17 -27.64 10.87
C PRO A 237 10.64 -27.42 10.79
N VAL A 238 9.86 -28.47 10.50
CA VAL A 238 8.39 -28.39 10.44
C VAL A 238 7.83 -28.10 11.82
N HIS A 239 8.23 -28.86 12.85
CA HIS A 239 7.82 -28.59 14.23
C HIS A 239 8.25 -27.20 14.70
N ASN A 240 9.49 -26.81 14.40
CA ASN A 240 10.00 -25.48 14.74
C ASN A 240 9.17 -24.38 14.11
N PHE A 241 8.78 -24.52 12.84
CA PHE A 241 7.91 -23.56 12.18
C PHE A 241 6.58 -23.38 12.92
N PHE A 242 5.82 -24.45 13.13
CA PHE A 242 4.49 -24.34 13.77
C PHE A 242 4.57 -23.89 15.22
N ARG A 243 5.62 -24.29 15.95
CA ARG A 243 5.90 -23.78 17.30
C ARG A 243 6.19 -22.29 17.32
N ASN A 244 7.05 -21.82 16.42
CA ASN A 244 7.47 -20.41 16.36
C ASN A 244 6.33 -19.49 15.88
N TRP A 245 5.48 -19.96 14.98
CA TRP A 245 4.32 -19.22 14.51
C TRP A 245 3.13 -19.29 15.47
N GLY A 246 3.04 -20.34 16.30
CA GLY A 246 2.21 -20.39 17.51
C GLY A 246 0.75 -20.03 17.28
N VAL A 247 0.22 -19.10 18.08
CA VAL A 247 -1.19 -18.66 18.02
C VAL A 247 -1.55 -18.04 16.67
N PHE A 248 -0.60 -17.38 15.99
CA PHE A 248 -0.88 -16.72 14.71
C PHE A 248 -1.28 -17.73 13.63
N ILE A 249 -0.52 -18.82 13.47
CA ILE A 249 -0.79 -19.81 12.41
C ILE A 249 -2.08 -20.59 12.67
N ARG A 250 -2.52 -20.72 13.93
CA ARG A 250 -3.76 -21.42 14.30
C ARG A 250 -5.02 -20.77 13.71
N ARG A 251 -4.95 -19.51 13.30
CA ARG A 251 -6.03 -18.84 12.54
C ARG A 251 -6.23 -19.45 11.16
N TYR A 252 -5.16 -19.92 10.53
CA TYR A 252 -5.16 -20.41 9.15
C TYR A 252 -5.06 -21.94 9.04
N VAL A 253 -4.52 -22.58 10.08
CA VAL A 253 -4.29 -24.03 10.09
C VAL A 253 -4.77 -24.59 11.43
N ASN A 254 -5.74 -25.49 11.40
CA ASN A 254 -6.06 -26.34 12.54
C ASN A 254 -4.98 -27.42 12.68
N ILE A 255 -4.37 -27.50 13.86
CA ILE A 255 -3.25 -28.39 14.16
C ILE A 255 -3.73 -29.42 15.19
N ILE A 256 -3.91 -30.65 14.75
CA ILE A 256 -4.23 -31.79 15.61
C ILE A 256 -2.91 -32.43 16.01
N VAL A 257 -2.50 -32.22 17.25
CA VAL A 257 -1.22 -32.73 17.77
C VAL A 257 -1.33 -34.24 17.96
N GLY A 258 -0.41 -35.00 17.36
CA GLY A 258 -0.34 -36.44 17.57
C GLY A 258 0.13 -36.78 19.00
N GLN A 259 -0.40 -37.87 19.56
CA GLN A 259 0.04 -38.42 20.84
C GLN A 259 1.06 -39.54 20.63
N GLY A 260 2.10 -39.58 21.46
CA GLY A 260 3.16 -40.60 21.40
C GLY A 260 3.96 -40.55 20.09
N SER A 261 3.95 -41.66 19.35
CA SER A 261 4.59 -41.79 18.03
C SER A 261 3.73 -41.26 16.87
N SER A 262 2.50 -40.81 17.14
CA SER A 262 1.60 -40.31 16.09
C SER A 262 2.04 -38.95 15.57
N GLN A 263 1.97 -38.76 14.25
CA GLN A 263 2.28 -37.48 13.63
C GLN A 263 1.15 -36.46 13.81
N SER A 264 1.52 -35.18 13.89
CA SER A 264 0.55 -34.08 13.86
C SER A 264 -0.12 -33.98 12.49
N ARG A 265 -1.42 -33.66 12.49
CA ARG A 265 -2.21 -33.42 11.27
C ARG A 265 -2.51 -31.92 11.13
N TYR A 266 -2.52 -31.45 9.90
CA TYR A 266 -2.68 -30.03 9.55
C TYR A 266 -3.86 -29.86 8.59
N ILE A 267 -4.80 -28.99 8.92
CA ILE A 267 -5.99 -28.77 8.10
C ILE A 267 -6.17 -27.26 7.92
N LEU A 268 -6.33 -26.78 6.68
CA LEU A 268 -6.63 -25.36 6.46
C LEU A 268 -8.00 -25.03 7.07
N THR A 269 -8.04 -23.95 7.85
CA THR A 269 -9.30 -23.32 8.26
C THR A 269 -9.92 -22.58 7.06
N ASP A 270 -11.14 -22.08 7.20
CA ASP A 270 -11.76 -21.27 6.14
C ASP A 270 -11.00 -19.97 5.90
N GLU A 271 -10.53 -19.28 6.95
CA GLU A 271 -9.58 -18.16 6.81
C GLU A 271 -8.30 -18.58 6.05
N GLY A 272 -7.76 -19.77 6.33
CA GLY A 272 -6.59 -20.31 5.62
C GLY A 272 -6.85 -20.52 4.13
N LYS A 273 -8.02 -21.06 3.77
CA LYS A 273 -8.44 -21.24 2.37
C LYS A 273 -8.64 -19.90 1.67
N GLU A 274 -9.24 -18.92 2.33
CA GLU A 274 -9.41 -17.56 1.78
C GLU A 274 -8.05 -16.91 1.48
N ILE A 275 -7.09 -16.99 2.41
CA ILE A 275 -5.74 -16.47 2.20
C ILE A 275 -5.06 -17.16 1.03
N ILE A 276 -5.19 -18.49 0.90
CA ILE A 276 -4.65 -19.23 -0.24
C ILE A 276 -5.28 -18.79 -1.56
N SER A 277 -6.60 -18.64 -1.59
CA SER A 277 -7.31 -18.11 -2.75
C SER A 277 -6.78 -16.74 -3.15
N LEU A 278 -6.54 -15.87 -2.16
CA LEU A 278 -6.00 -14.53 -2.38
C LEU A 278 -4.55 -14.54 -2.90
N ILE A 279 -3.70 -15.42 -2.36
CA ILE A 279 -2.33 -15.65 -2.84
C ILE A 279 -2.36 -16.07 -4.31
N TYR A 280 -3.17 -17.06 -4.68
CA TYR A 280 -3.30 -17.51 -6.07
C TYR A 280 -3.89 -16.43 -6.98
N HIS A 281 -4.88 -15.67 -6.49
CA HIS A 281 -5.47 -14.55 -7.21
C HIS A 281 -4.41 -13.54 -7.65
N PHE A 282 -3.62 -13.03 -6.70
CA PHE A 282 -2.57 -12.05 -7.01
C PHE A 282 -1.44 -12.67 -7.84
N LYS A 283 -1.06 -13.92 -7.57
CA LYS A 283 -0.06 -14.63 -8.37
C LYS A 283 -0.48 -14.72 -9.84
N ASN A 284 -1.71 -15.13 -10.11
CA ASN A 284 -2.24 -15.31 -11.46
C ASN A 284 -2.46 -13.96 -12.16
N TYR A 285 -3.04 -12.98 -11.46
CA TYR A 285 -3.22 -11.63 -11.98
C TYR A 285 -1.90 -11.05 -12.48
N TYR A 286 -0.87 -11.02 -11.63
CA TYR A 286 0.42 -10.43 -12.02
C TYR A 286 1.19 -11.26 -13.04
N LYS A 287 1.02 -12.59 -13.05
CA LYS A 287 1.60 -13.46 -14.10
C LYS A 287 0.99 -13.18 -15.48
N SER A 288 -0.26 -12.72 -15.54
CA SER A 288 -0.97 -12.44 -16.80
C SER A 288 -0.65 -11.07 -17.43
N LEU A 289 -0.01 -10.18 -16.68
CA LEU A 289 0.45 -8.85 -17.13
C LEU A 289 1.89 -8.90 -17.68
#